data_AF-A0A2A2K085-F1
#
_entry.id   AF-A0A2A2K085-F1
#
_cell.length_a   1.000
_cell.length_b   1.000
_cell.length_c   1.000
_cell.angle_alpha   90.00
_cell.angle_beta   90.00
_cell.angle_gamma   90.00
#
_symmetry.space_group_name_H-M   'P 1'
#
loop_
_entity.id
_entity.type
_entity.pdbx_description
1 polymer ?
#
loop_
_entity_poly.entity_id
_entity_poly.type
_entity_poly.pdbx_seq_one_letter_code
_entity_poly.pdbx_strand_id
1 'polypeptide(L)' 'MDTGFVANIASYYIDQLTLTGADGRSLGMVAMQAAVAEDPVLTLLPHARTGEVVRFHARDTNGIDYRGTLADRGGPAA' A
#
# COMPACT_ATOMS: atom_id res chain seq x y z
N MET A 1 10.30 -8.95 -4.53
CA MET A 1 9.27 -9.77 -3.89
C MET A 1 9.44 -11.18 -4.39
N ASP A 2 9.35 -12.18 -3.51
CA ASP A 2 9.57 -13.58 -3.84
C ASP A 2 8.25 -14.27 -4.16
N THR A 3 8.18 -14.84 -5.35
CA THR A 3 6.96 -15.50 -5.84
C THR A 3 6.74 -16.89 -5.25
N GLY A 4 7.79 -17.49 -4.66
CA GLY A 4 7.80 -18.89 -4.21
C GLY A 4 8.10 -19.92 -5.31
N PHE A 5 8.44 -19.49 -6.54
CA PHE A 5 8.78 -20.41 -7.64
C PHE A 5 10.28 -20.72 -7.76
N VAL A 6 11.14 -19.99 -7.05
CA VAL A 6 12.57 -20.32 -6.96
C VAL A 6 12.75 -21.42 -5.91
N ALA A 7 13.45 -22.50 -6.28
CA ALA A 7 13.64 -23.65 -5.40
C ALA A 7 14.20 -23.25 -4.03
N ASN A 8 13.54 -23.71 -2.96
CA ASN A 8 13.87 -23.42 -1.55
C ASN A 8 13.74 -21.96 -1.12
N ILE A 9 13.10 -21.10 -1.91
CA ILE A 9 12.77 -19.73 -1.52
C ILE A 9 11.26 -19.66 -1.26
N ALA A 10 10.86 -19.38 -0.02
CA ALA A 10 9.45 -19.21 0.34
C ALA A 10 8.88 -17.94 -0.29
N SER A 11 7.56 -17.90 -0.52
CA SER A 11 6.89 -16.70 -1.00
C SER A 11 6.98 -15.56 0.02
N TYR A 12 7.36 -14.37 -0.44
CA TYR A 12 7.47 -13.17 0.38
C TYR A 12 7.01 -11.94 -0.40
N TYR A 13 5.89 -11.38 0.01
CA TYR A 13 5.30 -10.17 -0.60
C TYR A 13 4.37 -9.46 0.39
N ILE A 14 4.07 -8.19 0.11
CA ILE A 14 2.99 -7.46 0.82
C ILE A 14 1.66 -8.04 0.33
N ASP A 15 0.84 -8.61 1.21
CA ASP A 15 -0.43 -9.26 0.83
C ASP A 15 -1.61 -8.29 0.89
N GLN A 16 -1.54 -7.30 1.77
CA GLN A 16 -2.59 -6.33 1.98
C GLN A 16 -2.02 -4.93 2.20
N LEU A 17 -2.59 -3.95 1.51
CA LEU A 17 -2.41 -2.52 1.75
C LEU A 17 -3.77 -1.89 2.03
N THR A 18 -3.89 -1.17 3.13
CA THR A 18 -5.09 -0.42 3.51
C THR A 18 -4.80 1.08 3.52
N LEU A 19 -5.76 1.88 3.07
CA LEU A 19 -5.70 3.32 3.09
C LEU A 19 -6.83 3.89 3.95
N THR A 20 -6.49 4.83 4.83
CA THR A 20 -7.47 5.51 5.69
C THR A 20 -7.23 7.02 5.71
N GLY A 21 -8.29 7.80 5.87
CA GLY A 21 -8.20 9.22 6.19
C GLY A 21 -7.62 9.47 7.60
N ALA A 22 -7.30 10.72 7.90
CA ALA A 22 -6.83 11.13 9.21
C ALA A 22 -7.85 10.85 10.34
N ASP A 23 -9.13 10.81 9.98
CA ASP A 23 -10.29 10.51 10.81
C ASP A 23 -10.59 9.00 10.94
N GLY A 24 -9.80 8.13 10.30
CA GLY A 24 -10.00 6.69 10.29
C GLY A 24 -11.00 6.19 9.25
N ARG A 25 -11.57 7.08 8.41
CA ARG A 25 -12.45 6.67 7.31
C ARG A 25 -11.67 5.81 6.31
N SER A 26 -12.22 4.67 5.92
CA SER A 26 -11.63 3.84 4.86
C SER A 26 -11.62 4.58 3.53
N LEU A 27 -10.46 4.60 2.87
CA LEU A 27 -10.28 5.16 1.53
C LEU A 27 -10.04 4.07 0.48
N GLY A 28 -9.79 2.83 0.90
CA GLY A 28 -9.62 1.68 0.02
C GLY A 28 -8.72 0.60 0.61
N MET A 29 -8.71 -0.55 -0.06
CA MET A 29 -7.83 -1.68 0.22
C MET A 29 -7.34 -2.28 -1.09
N VAL A 30 -6.07 -2.66 -1.13
CA VAL A 30 -5.46 -3.42 -2.22
C VAL A 30 -5.06 -4.79 -1.67
N ALA A 31 -5.69 -5.84 -2.20
CA ALA A 31 -5.22 -7.21 -2.01
C ALA A 31 -4.20 -7.51 -3.11
N MET A 32 -3.00 -7.92 -2.70
CA MET A 32 -1.90 -8.22 -3.61
C MET A 32 -1.66 -9.73 -3.65
N GLN A 33 -1.08 -10.18 -4.75
CA GLN A 33 -0.67 -11.56 -4.95
C GLN A 33 0.85 -11.63 -5.10
N ALA A 34 1.41 -12.83 -5.02
CA ALA A 34 2.85 -13.05 -5.11
C ALA A 34 3.47 -12.54 -6.42
N ALA A 35 2.69 -12.42 -7.50
CA ALA A 35 3.13 -11.97 -8.81
C ALA A 35 3.25 -10.42 -8.92
N VAL A 36 3.91 -9.80 -7.95
CA VAL A 36 4.24 -8.37 -7.95
C VAL A 36 5.76 -8.21 -8.11
N ALA A 37 6.19 -7.17 -8.81
CA ALA A 37 7.62 -6.88 -9.01
C ALA A 37 8.37 -6.69 -7.68
N GLU A 38 9.69 -6.83 -7.72
CA GLU A 38 10.56 -6.35 -6.64
C GLU A 38 10.43 -4.83 -6.47
N ASP A 39 10.50 -4.37 -5.21
CA ASP A 39 10.30 -2.99 -4.79
C ASP A 39 9.13 -2.29 -5.51
N PRO A 40 7.88 -2.79 -5.31
CA PRO A 40 6.76 -2.30 -6.07
C PRO A 40 6.44 -0.84 -5.74
N VAL A 41 6.22 -0.07 -6.79
CA VAL A 41 5.67 1.29 -6.69
C VAL A 41 4.22 1.24 -7.12
N LEU A 42 3.32 1.61 -6.21
CA LEU A 42 1.88 1.66 -6.46
C LEU A 42 1.44 3.11 -6.64
N THR A 43 0.73 3.39 -7.73
CA THR A 43 -0.03 4.64 -7.90
C THR A 43 -1.50 4.34 -7.70
N LEU A 44 -2.14 5.08 -6.80
CA LEU A 44 -3.53 4.87 -6.38
C LEU A 44 -4.30 6.18 -6.50
N LEU A 45 -5.59 6.10 -6.81
CA LEU A 45 -6.52 7.23 -6.79
C LEU A 45 -7.56 6.99 -5.68
N PRO A 46 -7.20 7.19 -4.40
CA PRO A 46 -8.13 6.98 -3.29
C PRO A 46 -9.24 8.04 -3.32
N HIS A 47 -10.40 7.72 -2.74
CA HIS A 47 -11.50 8.67 -2.52
C HIS A 47 -11.21 9.62 -1.34
N ALA A 48 -10.04 10.27 -1.38
CA ALA A 48 -9.60 11.27 -0.42
C ALA A 48 -10.24 12.62 -0.73
N ARG A 49 -10.45 13.43 0.30
CA ARG A 49 -10.84 14.84 0.17
C ARG A 49 -9.58 15.66 -0.17
N THR A 50 -9.77 16.80 -0.83
CA THR A 50 -8.67 17.76 -1.05
C THR A 50 -8.01 18.14 0.27
N GLY A 51 -6.68 18.10 0.32
CA GLY A 51 -5.91 18.40 1.53
C GLY A 51 -5.95 17.31 2.61
N GLU A 52 -6.65 16.19 2.41
CA GLU A 52 -6.73 15.11 3.39
C GLU A 52 -5.40 14.34 3.48
N VAL A 53 -4.93 14.13 4.71
CA VAL A 53 -3.82 13.21 4.97
C VAL A 53 -4.31 11.78 4.83
N VAL A 54 -3.68 11.04 3.93
CA VAL A 54 -3.89 9.61 3.75
C VAL A 54 -2.88 8.87 4.63
N ARG A 55 -3.35 7.93 5.46
CA ARG A 55 -2.49 6.95 6.13
C ARG A 55 -2.53 5.65 5.36
N PHE A 56 -1.40 4.98 5.28
CA PHE A 56 -1.33 3.61 4.79
C PHE A 56 -0.87 2.66 5.88
N HIS A 57 -1.41 1.45 5.86
CA HIS A 57 -0.93 0.30 6.62
C HIS A 57 -0.91 -0.91 5.71
N ALA A 58 0.28 -1.50 5.57
CA ALA A 58 0.51 -2.70 4.79
C ALA A 58 1.05 -3.81 5.69
N ARG A 59 0.80 -5.06 5.30
CA ARG A 59 1.35 -6.24 5.96
C ARG A 59 1.95 -7.18 4.91
N ASP A 60 3.07 -7.81 5.23
CA ASP A 60 3.63 -8.86 4.40
C ASP A 60 3.22 -10.26 4.86
N THR A 61 3.49 -11.26 4.01
CA THR A 61 3.22 -12.67 4.29
C THR A 61 4.02 -13.25 5.46
N ASN A 62 5.04 -12.55 5.96
CA ASN A 62 5.78 -12.89 7.18
C ASN A 62 5.23 -12.19 8.43
N GLY A 63 4.21 -11.34 8.26
CA GLY A 63 3.51 -10.65 9.32
C GLY A 63 4.10 -9.30 9.72
N ILE A 64 5.07 -8.76 8.98
CA ILE A 64 5.67 -7.44 9.25
C ILE A 64 4.72 -6.34 8.80
N ASP A 65 4.56 -5.32 9.66
CA ASP A 65 3.73 -4.14 9.39
C ASP A 65 4.57 -2.99 8.80
N TYR A 66 4.06 -2.39 7.74
CA TYR A 66 4.58 -1.16 7.13
C TYR A 66 3.54 -0.06 7.27
N ARG A 67 3.94 1.11 7.79
CA ARG A 67 3.01 2.21 8.08
C ARG A 67 3.60 3.54 7.64
N GLY A 68 2.75 4.45 7.20
CA GLY A 68 3.16 5.81 6.89
C GLY A 68 1.99 6.71 6.50
N THR A 69 2.32 7.94 6.13
CA THR A 69 1.35 8.96 5.76
C THR A 69 1.76 9.67 4.48
N LEU A 70 0.77 10.06 3.68
CA LEU A 70 0.91 10.92 2.52
C LEU A 70 0.06 12.16 2.78
N ALA A 71 0.69 13.33 2.71
CA ALA A 71 -0.05 14.59 2.65
C ALA A 71 -0.27 14.95 1.19
N ASP A 72 -1.47 15.44 0.87
CA ASP A 72 -1.72 16.14 -0.38
C ASP A 72 -0.80 17.36 -0.44
N ARG A 73 0.33 17.21 -1.13
CA ARG A 73 1.16 18.35 -1.52
C ARG A 73 0.46 18.98 -2.70
N GLY A 74 -0.59 19.76 -2.42
CA GLY A 74 -1.47 20.35 -3.42
C GLY A 74 -0.68 20.75 -4.66
N GLY A 75 -0.97 20.08 -5.78
CA GLY A 75 -0.45 20.52 -7.07
C GLY A 75 -0.91 21.95 -7.35
N PRO A 76 -0.20 22.72 -8.18
CA PRO A 76 -0.67 24.04 -8.55
C PRO A 76 -2.12 23.93 -9.05
N ALA A 77 -2.99 24.77 -8.52
CA ALA A 77 -4.36 24.87 -9.01
C ALA A 77 -4.30 25.09 -10.54
N ALA A 78 -5.05 24.27 -11.28
CA ALA A 78 -5.20 24.40 -12.72
C ALA A 78 -5.88 25.73 -13.09
#